data_AF-A0A5K1GJA4-F1
#
_entry.id   AF-A0A5K1GJA4-F1
#
_cell.length_a   1.000
_cell.length_b   1.000
_cell.length_c   1.000
_cell.angle_alpha   90.00
_cell.angle_beta   90.00
_cell.angle_gamma   90.00
#
_symmetry.space_group_name_H-M   'P 1'
#
loop_
_entity.id
_entity.type
_entity.pdbx_description
1 polymer ?
#
loop_
_entity_poly.entity_id
_entity_poly.type
_entity_poly.pdbx_seq_one_letter_code
_entity_poly.pdbx_strand_id
1 'polypeptide(L)' 'LSCPQVTCPSALRSFQMITSAAEGKRIVLFLDYDGTLSPIVNDPDCAIILDG' A
#
# COMPACT_ATOMS: atom_id res chain seq x y z
N LEU A 1 -9.39 5.32 -23.95
CA LEU A 1 -8.01 5.30 -23.42
C LEU A 1 -7.95 4.24 -22.32
N SER A 2 -7.97 2.97 -22.69
CA SER A 2 -7.86 1.86 -21.73
C SER A 2 -6.45 1.32 -21.86
N CYS A 3 -5.61 1.58 -20.86
CA CYS A 3 -4.35 0.87 -20.70
C CYS A 3 -4.67 -0.63 -20.77
N PRO A 4 -3.87 -1.46 -21.49
CA PRO A 4 -4.02 -2.89 -21.40
C PRO A 4 -3.98 -3.26 -19.91
N GLN A 5 -4.82 -4.19 -19.49
CA GLN A 5 -4.93 -4.61 -18.10
C GLN A 5 -3.62 -5.30 -17.69
N VAL A 6 -2.60 -4.51 -17.38
CA VAL A 6 -1.29 -4.98 -16.92
C VAL A 6 -1.53 -5.57 -15.55
N THR A 7 -1.44 -6.88 -15.44
CA THR A 7 -1.42 -7.58 -14.16
C THR A 7 -0.21 -7.10 -13.39
N CYS A 8 -0.42 -6.25 -12.40
CA CYS A 8 0.62 -5.84 -11.50
C CYS A 8 1.03 -7.04 -10.61
N PRO A 9 2.33 -7.30 -10.43
CA PRO A 9 2.78 -8.33 -9.51
C PRO A 9 2.39 -7.96 -8.08
N SER A 10 1.85 -8.92 -7.33
CA SER A 10 1.45 -8.69 -5.94
C SER A 10 2.69 -8.57 -5.04
N ALA A 11 2.89 -7.39 -4.43
CA ALA A 11 3.95 -7.17 -3.47
C ALA A 11 3.84 -8.10 -2.25
N LEU A 12 2.62 -8.40 -1.79
CA LEU A 12 2.38 -9.35 -0.70
C LEU A 12 2.80 -10.77 -1.07
N ARG A 13 2.48 -11.22 -2.30
CA ARG A 13 2.92 -12.54 -2.78
C ARG A 13 4.44 -12.63 -2.91
N SER A 14 5.09 -11.50 -3.21
CA SER A 14 6.55 -11.37 -3.29
C SER A 14 7.22 -10.93 -1.98
N PHE A 15 6.49 -10.87 -0.86
CA PHE A 15 6.98 -10.27 0.38
C PHE A 15 8.29 -10.90 0.87
N GLN A 16 8.43 -12.22 0.72
CA GLN A 16 9.64 -12.93 1.12
C GLN A 16 10.85 -12.54 0.26
N MET A 17 10.68 -12.37 -1.05
CA MET A 17 11.75 -11.88 -1.92
C MET A 17 12.16 -10.43 -1.57
N ILE A 18 11.18 -9.57 -1.29
CA ILE A 18 11.42 -8.17 -0.93
C ILE A 18 12.20 -8.08 0.39
N THR A 19 11.80 -8.84 1.41
CA THR A 19 12.45 -8.84 2.73
C THR A 19 13.84 -9.48 2.69
N SER A 20 14.02 -10.58 1.95
CA SER A 20 15.36 -11.16 1.73
C SER A 20 16.31 -10.20 1.03
N ALA A 21 15.84 -9.43 0.04
CA ALA A 21 16.68 -8.42 -0.63
C ALA A 21 17.08 -7.23 0.29
N ALA A 22 16.36 -7.04 1.39
CA ALA A 22 16.60 -6.00 2.38
C ALA A 22 17.32 -6.53 3.65
N GLU A 23 17.76 -7.78 3.66
CA GLU A 23 18.46 -8.38 4.81
C GLU A 23 19.67 -7.53 5.25
N GLY A 24 19.82 -7.35 6.56
CA GLY A 24 20.86 -6.50 7.15
C GLY A 24 20.63 -4.99 7.03
N LYS A 25 19.53 -4.53 6.42
CA LYS A 25 19.16 -3.11 6.32
C LYS A 25 17.99 -2.77 7.22
N ARG A 26 17.90 -1.51 7.63
CA ARG A 26 16.68 -0.98 8.25
C ARG A 26 15.69 -0.61 7.16
N ILE A 27 14.52 -1.22 7.19
CA ILE A 27 13.43 -0.95 6.26
C ILE A 27 12.60 0.20 6.81
N VAL A 28 12.32 1.20 5.97
CA VAL A 28 11.33 2.25 6.24
C VAL A 28 10.17 2.02 5.29
N LEU A 29 8.95 1.98 5.83
CA LEU A 29 7.73 1.80 5.07
C LEU A 29 6.94 3.10 5.08
N PHE A 30 6.61 3.59 3.89
CA PHE A 30 5.73 4.73 3.69
C PHE A 30 4.45 4.20 3.05
N LEU A 31 3.31 4.43 3.69
CA LEU A 31 2.00 4.01 3.21
C LEU A 31 1.13 5.25 3.08
N ASP A 32 0.40 5.32 1.97
CA ASP A 32 -0.63 6.34 1.81
C ASP A 32 -1.81 6.06 2.74
N TYR A 33 -2.64 7.06 3.02
CA TYR A 33 -3.78 6.89 3.92
C TYR A 33 -5.05 6.53 3.13
N ASP A 34 -5.58 7.46 2.34
CA ASP A 34 -6.85 7.29 1.64
C ASP A 34 -6.75 6.28 0.50
N GLY A 35 -7.58 5.23 0.56
CA GLY A 35 -7.58 4.15 -0.42
C GLY A 35 -6.44 3.14 -0.27
N THR A 36 -5.56 3.30 0.72
CA THR A 36 -4.53 2.32 1.08
C THR A 36 -4.76 1.76 2.48
N LEU A 37 -4.76 2.62 3.51
CA LEU A 37 -5.01 2.22 4.90
C LEU A 37 -6.48 2.38 5.29
N SER A 38 -7.18 3.32 4.66
CA SER A 38 -8.63 3.53 4.81
C SER A 38 -9.35 3.26 3.48
N PRO A 39 -10.64 2.90 3.50
CA PRO A 39 -11.46 2.93 2.29
C PRO A 39 -11.50 4.34 1.69
N ILE A 40 -11.52 4.44 0.36
CA ILE A 40 -11.77 5.72 -0.31
C ILE A 40 -13.19 6.17 0.06
N VAL A 41 -13.31 7.30 0.74
CA VAL A 41 -14.59 7.92 1.08
C VAL A 41 -14.89 9.06 0.09
N ASN A 42 -16.15 9.15 -0.34
CA ASN A 42 -16.60 10.27 -1.19
C ASN A 42 -16.86 11.54 -0.37
N ASP A 43 -17.11 11.39 0.92
CA ASP A 43 -17.32 12.49 1.86
C ASP A 43 -16.03 12.65 2.70
N PRO A 44 -15.30 13.78 2.55
CA PRO A 44 -14.06 14.01 3.28
C PRO A 44 -14.25 14.05 4.80
N ASP A 45 -15.45 14.38 5.30
CA ASP A 45 -15.73 14.39 6.75
C ASP A 45 -15.80 12.96 7.34
N CYS A 46 -15.92 11.94 6.49
CA CYS A 46 -15.88 10.53 6.88
C CYS A 46 -14.46 9.93 6.89
N ALA A 47 -13.43 10.70 6.49
CA ALA A 47 -12.03 10.28 6.57
C ALA A 47 -11.53 10.44 8.03
N ILE A 48 -11.91 9.49 8.89
CA ILE A 48 -11.59 9.56 10.32
C ILE A 48 -10.26 8.88 10.59
N ILE A 49 -9.28 9.67 11.04
CA ILE A 49 -8.05 9.16 11.66
C ILE A 49 -8.37 8.88 13.14
N LEU A 50 -8.61 7.61 13.48
CA LEU A 50 -8.68 7.18 14.88
C LEU A 50 -7.25 7.17 15.43
N ASP A 51 -6.91 8.14 16.27
CA ASP A 51 -5.70 8.08 17.09
C ASP A 51 -5.79 6.85 18.02
N GLY A 52 -4.72 6.06 18.03
CA GLY A 52 -4.58 4.85 18.85
C GLY A 52 -4.19 5.11 20.29
#